data_AF-A0A7W0TH90-F1
#
_entry.id   AF-A0A7W0TH90-F1
#
_cell.length_a   1.000
_cell.length_b   1.000
_cell.length_c   1.000
_cell.angle_alpha   90.00
_cell.angle_beta   90.00
_cell.angle_gamma   90.00
#
_symmetry.space_group_name_H-M   'P 1'
#
loop_
_entity.id
_entity.type
_entity.pdbx_description
1 polymer ?
#
loop_
_entity_poly.entity_id
_entity_poly.type
_entity_poly.pdbx_seq_one_letter_code
_entity_poly.pdbx_strand_id
1 'polypeptide(L)'
;MAKPAPIASAPPLELRTRYREAFRAWLANRDERELGTAYDLGREAVSAQLSVLDLSEAHHAAAQEALREEQDAAARGELLEAAGVFFGEALSTFEIAHRGFHAVQEVARLEHEHVNQLDALAQASVRINAAMTTEEALQLTVDAARAILGARRATVSSTTGDPFARGISAASPAGGVAGEALGRPIGVMLRSAGRPLGMLEVADGSEREFTPRDEAILGQLGQLASVAIAKSQAYTRERHIAQVLQRSLLPPSLPTVPGLAVAVRFIAAGEGIEVGGDFYDLFRTRGSAVA
;
A
#
# COMPACT_ATOMS: atom_id res chain seq x y z
N MET A 1 16.84 -20.15 -19.59
CA MET A 1 17.07 -19.32 -20.80
C MET A 1 16.07 -19.76 -21.86
N ALA A 2 15.05 -18.95 -22.14
CA ALA A 2 14.09 -19.21 -23.20
C ALA A 2 14.73 -18.94 -24.57
N LYS A 3 14.46 -19.82 -25.54
CA LYS A 3 14.92 -19.73 -26.93
C LYS A 3 14.38 -18.44 -27.57
N PRO A 4 15.18 -17.65 -28.32
CA PRO A 4 14.66 -16.47 -29.00
C PRO A 4 13.60 -16.89 -30.02
N ALA A 5 12.50 -16.13 -30.06
CA ALA A 5 11.42 -16.31 -31.03
C ALA A 5 11.95 -16.15 -32.47
N PRO A 6 11.39 -16.89 -33.46
CA PRO A 6 11.86 -16.81 -34.84
C PRO A 6 11.62 -15.42 -35.43
N ILE A 7 12.54 -14.99 -36.29
CA ILE A 7 12.47 -13.80 -37.14
C ILE A 7 11.17 -13.84 -37.95
N ALA A 8 10.51 -12.69 -38.07
CA ALA A 8 9.18 -12.47 -38.66
C ALA A 8 8.85 -13.42 -39.82
N SER A 9 7.77 -14.19 -39.66
CA SER A 9 7.13 -14.91 -40.76
C SER A 9 6.57 -13.88 -41.74
N ALA A 10 6.79 -14.05 -43.04
CA ALA A 10 6.23 -13.17 -44.05
C ALA A 10 4.73 -12.92 -43.80
N PRO A 11 4.23 -11.69 -43.99
CA PRO A 11 2.84 -11.36 -43.69
C PRO A 11 1.91 -12.27 -44.49
N PRO A 12 0.75 -12.64 -43.94
CA PRO A 12 -0.21 -13.48 -44.63
C PRO A 12 -0.47 -12.97 -46.05
N LEU A 13 -0.42 -13.88 -47.03
CA LEU A 13 -0.60 -13.56 -48.47
C LEU A 13 -1.87 -12.76 -48.73
N GLU A 14 -2.92 -13.02 -47.96
CA GLU A 14 -4.19 -12.31 -47.99
C GLU A 14 -4.05 -10.83 -47.59
N LEU A 15 -3.36 -10.54 -46.47
CA LEU A 15 -3.07 -9.16 -46.04
C LEU A 15 -2.29 -8.42 -47.11
N ARG A 16 -1.20 -9.01 -47.64
CA ARG A 16 -0.40 -8.41 -48.70
C ARG A 16 -1.23 -8.06 -49.94
N THR A 17 -2.13 -8.95 -50.33
CA THR A 17 -2.94 -8.79 -51.54
C THR A 17 -3.95 -7.65 -51.35
N ARG A 18 -4.69 -7.66 -50.24
CA ARG A 18 -5.67 -6.63 -49.90
C ARG A 18 -5.02 -5.27 -49.66
N TYR A 19 -3.87 -5.24 -48.98
CA TYR A 19 -3.10 -4.02 -48.76
C TYR A 19 -2.68 -3.39 -50.08
N ARG A 20 -2.13 -4.19 -51.02
CA ARG A 20 -1.74 -3.71 -52.34
C ARG A 20 -2.92 -3.15 -53.14
N GLU A 21 -4.06 -3.84 -53.11
CA GLU A 21 -5.27 -3.41 -53.81
C GLU A 21 -5.79 -2.06 -53.28
N ALA A 22 -5.93 -1.94 -51.96
CA ALA A 22 -6.33 -0.70 -51.30
C ALA A 22 -5.32 0.43 -51.54
N PHE A 23 -4.02 0.12 -51.49
CA PHE A 23 -2.96 1.10 -51.72
C PHE A 23 -2.99 1.64 -53.16
N ARG A 24 -3.21 0.78 -54.17
CA ARG A 24 -3.38 1.21 -55.56
C ARG A 24 -4.63 2.08 -55.75
N ALA A 25 -5.75 1.71 -55.10
CA ALA A 25 -6.99 2.50 -55.15
C ALA A 25 -6.79 3.90 -54.53
N TRP A 26 -6.08 3.98 -53.40
CA TRP A 26 -5.68 5.24 -52.78
C TRP A 26 -4.80 6.09 -53.70
N LEU A 27 -3.77 5.52 -54.33
CA LEU A 27 -2.90 6.26 -55.24
C LEU A 27 -3.65 6.82 -56.45
N ALA A 28 -4.68 6.12 -56.93
CA ALA A 28 -5.48 6.53 -58.08
C ALA A 28 -6.45 7.69 -57.76
N ASN A 29 -7.11 7.66 -56.59
CA ASN A 29 -8.22 8.55 -56.29
C ASN A 29 -7.92 9.61 -55.21
N ARG A 30 -6.99 9.32 -54.28
CA ARG A 30 -6.62 10.15 -53.12
C ARG A 30 -7.82 10.70 -52.33
N ASP A 31 -8.87 9.90 -52.16
CA ASP A 31 -10.09 10.31 -51.44
C ASP A 31 -10.18 9.74 -50.01
N GLU A 32 -11.03 10.35 -49.18
CA GLU A 32 -11.24 9.96 -47.78
C GLU A 32 -11.71 8.50 -47.62
N ARG A 33 -12.42 7.96 -48.62
CA ARG A 33 -12.97 6.60 -48.58
C ARG A 33 -11.84 5.59 -48.69
N GLU A 34 -10.93 5.78 -49.63
CA GLU A 34 -9.76 4.90 -49.81
C GLU A 34 -8.78 5.03 -48.64
N LEU A 35 -8.70 6.21 -48.03
CA LEU A 35 -7.96 6.39 -46.78
C LEU A 35 -8.60 5.60 -45.62
N GLY A 36 -9.95 5.59 -45.53
CA GLY A 36 -10.68 4.75 -44.58
C GLY A 36 -10.42 3.25 -44.74
N THR A 37 -10.17 2.78 -45.97
CA THR A 37 -9.75 1.38 -46.21
C THR A 37 -8.40 1.08 -45.55
N ALA A 38 -7.48 2.05 -45.47
CA ALA A 38 -6.21 1.90 -44.77
C ALA A 38 -6.43 1.69 -43.27
N TYR A 39 -7.32 2.48 -42.66
CA TYR A 39 -7.74 2.33 -41.26
C TYR A 39 -8.32 0.94 -41.01
N ASP A 40 -9.25 0.48 -41.87
CA ASP A 40 -9.88 -0.83 -41.75
C ASP A 40 -8.87 -1.98 -41.85
N LEU A 41 -7.89 -1.89 -42.75
CA LEU A 41 -6.77 -2.84 -42.84
C LEU A 41 -5.95 -2.87 -41.55
N GLY A 42 -5.66 -1.70 -40.97
CA GLY A 42 -5.00 -1.60 -39.66
C GLY A 42 -5.80 -2.27 -38.54
N ARG A 43 -7.11 -2.03 -38.49
CA ARG A 43 -8.03 -2.62 -37.50
C ARG A 43 -8.13 -4.14 -37.62
N GLU A 44 -8.23 -4.64 -38.84
CA GLU A 44 -8.23 -6.08 -39.08
C GLU A 44 -6.89 -6.72 -38.70
N ALA A 45 -5.77 -6.08 -39.03
CA ALA A 45 -4.45 -6.56 -38.65
C ALA A 45 -4.30 -6.66 -37.11
N VAL A 46 -4.74 -5.65 -36.36
CA VAL A 46 -4.79 -5.70 -34.89
C VAL A 46 -5.69 -6.83 -34.39
N SER A 47 -6.87 -7.00 -34.99
CA SER A 47 -7.82 -8.06 -34.61
C SER A 47 -7.29 -9.47 -34.89
N ALA A 48 -6.49 -9.62 -35.96
CA ALA A 48 -5.80 -10.85 -36.33
C ALA A 48 -4.47 -11.06 -35.59
N GLN A 49 -4.13 -10.19 -34.61
CA GLN A 49 -2.88 -10.24 -33.83
C GLN A 49 -1.62 -10.17 -34.70
N LEU A 50 -1.69 -9.50 -35.84
CA LEU A 50 -0.54 -9.24 -36.68
C LEU A 50 0.29 -8.10 -36.08
N SER A 51 1.60 -8.14 -36.33
CA SER A 51 2.52 -7.13 -35.82
C SER A 51 2.55 -5.89 -36.72
N VAL A 52 3.05 -4.78 -36.18
CA VAL A 52 3.41 -3.60 -36.97
C VAL A 52 4.43 -3.95 -38.06
N LEU A 53 5.28 -4.95 -37.84
CA LEU A 53 6.26 -5.40 -38.83
C LEU A 53 5.57 -6.06 -40.03
N ASP A 54 4.52 -6.87 -39.81
CA ASP A 54 3.75 -7.49 -40.90
C ASP A 54 3.10 -6.44 -41.80
N LEU A 55 2.53 -5.39 -41.19
CA LEU A 55 1.94 -4.27 -41.90
C LEU A 55 3.00 -3.43 -42.64
N SER A 56 4.16 -3.22 -42.01
CA SER A 56 5.30 -2.53 -42.61
C SER A 56 5.85 -3.27 -43.83
N GLU A 57 5.94 -4.60 -43.76
CA GLU A 57 6.37 -5.44 -44.89
C GLU A 57 5.35 -5.40 -46.04
N ALA A 58 4.05 -5.48 -45.74
CA ALA A 58 3.00 -5.34 -46.73
C ALA A 58 3.02 -3.96 -47.41
N HIS A 59 3.20 -2.90 -46.63
CA HIS A 59 3.35 -1.54 -47.13
C HIS A 59 4.58 -1.37 -48.01
N HIS A 60 5.73 -1.86 -47.55
CA HIS A 60 6.98 -1.77 -48.29
C HIS A 60 6.89 -2.48 -49.64
N ALA A 61 6.30 -3.68 -49.68
CA ALA A 61 6.08 -4.41 -50.92
C ALA A 61 5.17 -3.65 -51.90
N ALA A 62 4.08 -3.07 -51.42
CA ALA A 62 3.14 -2.30 -52.23
C ALA A 62 3.76 -0.99 -52.76
N ALA A 63 4.49 -0.27 -51.92
CA ALA A 63 5.21 0.95 -52.30
C ALA A 63 6.33 0.67 -53.32
N GLN A 64 7.10 -0.40 -53.12
CA GLN A 64 8.12 -0.81 -54.09
C GLN A 64 7.52 -1.17 -55.45
N GLU A 65 6.36 -1.84 -55.49
CA GLU A 65 5.68 -2.18 -56.74
C GLU A 65 5.26 -0.90 -57.49
N ALA A 66 4.60 0.03 -56.80
CA ALA A 66 4.17 1.30 -57.39
C ALA A 66 5.35 2.18 -57.86
N LEU A 67 6.46 2.21 -57.12
CA LEU A 67 7.68 2.94 -57.52
C LEU A 67 8.38 2.37 -58.75
N ARG A 68 8.28 1.05 -58.99
CA ARG A 68 8.83 0.42 -60.20
C ARG A 68 8.03 0.79 -61.44
N GLU A 69 6.73 1.00 -61.29
CA GLU A 69 5.80 1.38 -62.36
C GLU A 69 5.94 2.87 -62.73
N GLU A 70 6.27 3.73 -61.75
CA GLU A 70 6.44 5.17 -61.97
C GLU A 70 7.85 5.52 -62.48
N GLN A 71 7.92 6.17 -63.65
CA GLN A 71 9.18 6.53 -64.31
C GLN A 71 9.55 8.00 -64.06
N ASP A 72 8.58 8.87 -63.76
CA ASP A 72 8.82 10.28 -63.50
C ASP A 72 9.36 10.52 -62.08
N ALA A 73 10.43 11.32 -61.99
CA ALA A 73 11.08 11.64 -60.73
C ALA A 73 10.23 12.56 -59.84
N ALA A 74 9.44 13.47 -60.43
CA ALA A 74 8.55 14.34 -59.66
C ALA A 74 7.37 13.54 -59.09
N ALA A 75 6.72 12.72 -59.92
CA ALA A 75 5.65 11.82 -59.49
C ALA A 75 6.08 10.82 -58.40
N ARG A 76 7.33 10.34 -58.42
CA ARG A 76 7.88 9.48 -57.34
C ARG A 76 7.90 10.17 -55.98
N GLY A 77 8.14 11.48 -55.93
CA GLY A 77 8.10 12.26 -54.69
C GLY A 77 6.69 12.28 -54.08
N GLU A 78 5.69 12.62 -54.90
CA GLU A 78 4.29 12.63 -54.47
C GLU A 78 3.78 11.24 -54.06
N LEU A 79 4.22 10.19 -54.76
CA LEU A 79 3.88 8.81 -54.42
C LEU A 79 4.39 8.45 -53.02
N LEU A 80 5.64 8.81 -52.69
CA LEU A 80 6.22 8.56 -51.37
C LEU A 80 5.48 9.31 -50.26
N GLU A 81 5.06 10.55 -50.51
CA GLU A 81 4.23 11.31 -49.56
C GLU A 81 2.86 10.64 -49.35
N ALA A 82 2.19 10.26 -50.44
CA ALA A 82 0.91 9.55 -50.39
C ALA A 82 1.03 8.17 -49.72
N ALA A 83 2.17 7.49 -49.89
CA ALA A 83 2.51 6.25 -49.20
C ALA A 83 2.61 6.46 -47.69
N GLY A 84 3.26 7.53 -47.26
CA GLY A 84 3.35 7.91 -45.85
C GLY A 84 1.98 8.17 -45.22
N VAL A 85 1.09 8.89 -45.92
CA VAL A 85 -0.28 9.15 -45.44
C VAL A 85 -1.06 7.86 -45.27
N PHE A 86 -1.08 6.99 -46.28
CA PHE A 86 -1.80 5.71 -46.22
C PHE A 86 -1.28 4.81 -45.12
N PHE A 87 0.04 4.72 -44.95
CA PHE A 87 0.66 3.90 -43.91
C PHE A 87 0.40 4.46 -42.52
N GLY A 88 0.47 5.78 -42.35
CA GLY A 88 0.12 6.46 -41.10
C GLY A 88 -1.32 6.17 -40.67
N GLU A 89 -2.26 6.20 -41.61
CA GLU A 89 -3.65 5.86 -41.34
C GLU A 89 -3.83 4.40 -40.94
N ALA A 90 -3.16 3.47 -41.63
CA ALA A 90 -3.18 2.06 -41.27
C ALA A 90 -2.54 1.79 -39.89
N LEU A 91 -1.52 2.57 -39.49
CA LEU A 91 -0.88 2.48 -38.17
C LEU A 91 -1.69 3.11 -37.04
N SER A 92 -2.63 4.01 -37.34
CA SER A 92 -3.45 4.70 -36.32
C SER A 92 -4.14 3.71 -35.38
N THR A 93 -4.61 2.56 -35.89
CA THR A 93 -5.28 1.55 -35.08
C THR A 93 -4.33 0.84 -34.10
N PHE A 94 -3.05 0.68 -34.48
CA PHE A 94 -2.02 0.15 -33.57
C PHE A 94 -1.70 1.16 -32.46
N GLU A 95 -1.63 2.45 -32.78
CA GLU A 95 -1.43 3.49 -31.75
C GLU A 95 -2.61 3.58 -30.77
N ILE A 96 -3.84 3.45 -31.27
CA ILE A 96 -5.06 3.42 -30.45
C ILE A 96 -5.03 2.19 -29.54
N ALA A 97 -4.74 1.01 -30.09
CA ALA A 97 -4.66 -0.23 -29.32
C ALA A 97 -3.55 -0.16 -28.25
N HIS A 98 -2.39 0.39 -28.60
CA HIS A 98 -1.27 0.54 -27.67
C HIS A 98 -1.59 1.51 -26.52
N ARG A 99 -2.15 2.68 -26.83
CA ARG A 99 -2.61 3.65 -25.81
C ARG A 99 -3.71 3.06 -24.93
N GLY A 100 -4.67 2.34 -25.52
CA GLY A 100 -5.72 1.65 -24.79
C GLY A 100 -5.18 0.60 -23.83
N PHE A 101 -4.22 -0.22 -24.27
CA PHE A 101 -3.55 -1.21 -23.43
C PHE A 101 -2.82 -0.58 -22.25
N HIS A 102 -2.04 0.47 -22.49
CA HIS A 102 -1.34 1.21 -21.43
C HIS A 102 -2.32 1.83 -20.42
N ALA A 103 -3.43 2.42 -20.89
CA ALA A 103 -4.45 2.98 -20.01
C ALA A 103 -5.09 1.90 -19.12
N VAL A 104 -5.45 0.74 -19.68
CA VAL A 104 -6.00 -0.40 -18.92
C VAL A 104 -4.99 -0.95 -17.93
N GLN A 105 -3.73 -1.09 -18.33
CA GLN A 105 -2.67 -1.55 -17.43
C GLN A 105 -2.45 -0.59 -16.26
N GLU A 106 -2.47 0.72 -16.49
CA GLU A 106 -2.30 1.69 -15.43
C GLU A 106 -3.48 1.70 -14.45
N VAL A 107 -4.71 1.59 -14.96
CA VAL A 107 -5.90 1.42 -14.10
C VAL A 107 -5.78 0.13 -13.27
N ALA A 108 -5.45 -1.00 -13.89
CA ALA A 108 -5.28 -2.27 -13.19
C ALA A 108 -4.16 -2.21 -12.14
N ARG A 109 -3.06 -1.49 -12.43
CA ARG A 109 -1.96 -1.26 -11.49
C ARG A 109 -2.44 -0.48 -10.26
N LEU A 110 -3.17 0.61 -10.47
CA LEU A 110 -3.70 1.45 -9.39
C LEU A 110 -4.75 0.71 -8.54
N GLU A 111 -5.60 -0.10 -9.16
CA GLU A 111 -6.56 -0.96 -8.44
C GLU A 111 -5.84 -2.03 -7.63
N HIS A 112 -4.83 -2.69 -8.21
CA HIS A 112 -4.05 -3.71 -7.50
C HIS A 112 -3.30 -3.11 -6.31
N GLU A 113 -2.68 -1.93 -6.49
CA GLU A 113 -2.06 -1.16 -5.40
C GLU A 113 -3.08 -0.84 -4.30
N HIS A 114 -4.33 -0.54 -4.66
CA HIS A 114 -5.40 -0.30 -3.70
C HIS A 114 -5.81 -1.51 -2.89
N VAL A 115 -6.01 -2.64 -3.54
CA VAL A 115 -6.33 -3.89 -2.84
C VAL A 115 -5.20 -4.26 -1.87
N ASN A 116 -3.94 -4.12 -2.30
CA ASN A 116 -2.79 -4.40 -1.44
C ASN A 116 -2.71 -3.47 -0.23
N GLN A 117 -3.00 -2.17 -0.40
CA GLN A 117 -3.03 -1.22 0.71
C GLN A 117 -4.15 -1.53 1.72
N LEU A 118 -5.34 -1.92 1.24
CA LEU A 118 -6.46 -2.30 2.12
C LEU A 118 -6.18 -3.58 2.89
N ASP A 119 -5.63 -4.61 2.24
CA ASP A 119 -5.24 -5.86 2.91
C ASP A 119 -4.14 -5.60 3.96
N ALA A 120 -3.11 -4.82 3.60
CA ALA A 120 -2.05 -4.46 4.54
C ALA A 120 -2.58 -3.65 5.73
N LEU A 121 -3.54 -2.74 5.52
CA LEU A 121 -4.20 -2.00 6.59
C LEU A 121 -5.03 -2.91 7.50
N ALA A 122 -5.77 -3.88 6.92
CA ALA A 122 -6.53 -4.86 7.70
C ALA A 122 -5.61 -5.72 8.57
N GLN A 123 -4.50 -6.20 8.02
CA GLN A 123 -3.50 -6.94 8.77
C GLN A 123 -2.79 -6.09 9.84
N ALA A 124 -2.52 -4.81 9.55
CA ALA A 124 -1.98 -3.89 10.54
C ALA A 124 -2.98 -3.68 11.70
N SER A 125 -4.27 -3.52 11.41
CA SER A 125 -5.32 -3.40 12.42
C SER A 125 -5.36 -4.60 13.38
N VAL A 126 -5.30 -5.82 12.85
CA VAL A 126 -5.28 -7.04 13.68
C VAL A 126 -4.06 -7.05 14.61
N ARG A 127 -2.87 -6.79 14.07
CA ARG A 127 -1.62 -6.80 14.86
C ARG A 127 -1.59 -5.70 15.91
N ILE A 128 -1.96 -4.48 15.54
CA ILE A 128 -1.96 -3.32 16.47
C ILE A 128 -2.97 -3.55 17.60
N ASN A 129 -4.16 -4.07 17.32
CA ASN A 129 -5.17 -4.33 18.35
C ASN A 129 -4.80 -5.48 19.30
N ALA A 130 -3.98 -6.41 18.83
CA ALA A 130 -3.45 -7.52 19.61
C ALA A 130 -2.23 -7.12 20.48
N ALA A 131 -1.65 -5.93 20.27
CA ALA A 131 -0.52 -5.46 21.05
C ALA A 131 -0.86 -5.37 22.54
N MET A 132 0.06 -5.85 23.38
CA MET A 132 -0.13 -5.89 24.84
C MET A 132 0.50 -4.68 25.53
N THR A 133 1.53 -4.10 24.92
CA THR A 133 2.23 -2.92 25.46
C THR A 133 2.10 -1.71 24.54
N THR A 134 2.31 -0.53 25.11
CA THR A 134 2.30 0.72 24.35
C THR A 134 3.46 0.74 23.36
N GLU A 135 4.65 0.28 23.76
CA GLU A 135 5.84 0.17 22.92
C GLU A 135 5.60 -0.71 21.68
N GLU A 136 4.97 -1.88 21.87
CA GLU A 136 4.65 -2.80 20.79
C GLU A 136 3.64 -2.18 19.81
N ALA A 137 2.57 -1.56 20.33
CA ALA A 137 1.57 -0.89 19.51
C ALA A 137 2.20 0.24 18.67
N LEU A 138 3.07 1.05 19.28
CA LEU A 138 3.79 2.13 18.60
C LEU A 138 4.70 1.59 17.50
N GLN A 139 5.46 0.52 17.77
CA GLN A 139 6.37 -0.08 16.79
C GLN A 139 5.60 -0.67 15.60
N LEU A 140 4.55 -1.45 15.85
CA LEU A 140 3.69 -2.00 14.80
C LEU A 140 3.04 -0.92 13.94
N THR A 141 2.68 0.21 14.56
CA THR A 141 2.09 1.36 13.86
C THR A 141 3.10 1.99 12.90
N VAL A 142 4.34 2.28 13.33
CA VAL A 142 5.33 2.90 12.44
C VAL A 142 5.79 1.96 11.34
N ASP A 143 5.89 0.66 11.61
CA ASP A 143 6.23 -0.33 10.60
C ASP A 143 5.13 -0.45 9.54
N ALA A 144 3.85 -0.47 9.96
CA ALA A 144 2.72 -0.45 9.04
C ALA A 144 2.66 0.85 8.23
N ALA A 145 2.80 2.02 8.89
CA ALA A 145 2.77 3.32 8.21
C ALA A 145 3.86 3.43 7.15
N ARG A 146 5.09 3.02 7.48
CA ARG A 146 6.20 3.03 6.52
C ARG A 146 5.95 2.09 5.35
N ALA A 147 5.51 0.86 5.62
CA ALA A 147 5.32 -0.16 4.60
C ALA A 147 4.15 0.15 3.67
N ILE A 148 2.98 0.50 4.21
CA ILE A 148 1.76 0.75 3.42
C ILE A 148 1.91 2.00 2.57
N LEU A 149 2.49 3.05 3.15
CA LEU A 149 2.68 4.31 2.44
C LEU A 149 3.94 4.30 1.58
N GLY A 150 4.76 3.24 1.60
CA GLY A 150 6.04 3.20 0.87
C GLY A 150 6.98 4.35 1.25
N ALA A 151 6.89 4.84 2.48
CA ALA A 151 7.68 5.98 2.94
C ALA A 151 9.11 5.56 3.30
N ARG A 152 10.06 6.47 3.16
CA ARG A 152 11.43 6.23 3.64
C ARG A 152 11.48 6.07 5.16
N ARG A 153 10.64 6.81 5.89
CA ARG A 153 10.62 6.78 7.35
C ARG A 153 9.24 7.04 7.94
N ALA A 154 8.98 6.39 9.07
CA ALA A 154 7.84 6.66 9.94
C ALA A 154 8.33 6.83 11.39
N THR A 155 7.73 7.76 12.12
CA THR A 155 8.02 8.00 13.53
C THR A 155 6.72 8.20 14.29
N VAL A 156 6.66 7.67 15.51
CA VAL A 156 5.56 7.93 16.42
C VAL A 156 6.12 8.31 17.77
N SER A 157 5.55 9.34 18.38
CA SER A 157 5.83 9.73 19.76
C SER A 157 4.54 9.68 20.55
N SER A 158 4.61 9.20 21.79
CA SER A 158 3.54 9.29 22.76
C SER A 158 4.04 9.98 24.02
N THR A 159 3.27 10.98 24.46
CA THR A 159 3.42 11.54 25.79
C THR A 159 2.58 10.69 26.74
N THR A 160 3.27 9.85 27.51
CA THR A 160 2.71 9.25 28.71
C THR A 160 2.11 10.39 29.53
N GLY A 161 0.88 10.24 30.02
CA GLY A 161 0.13 11.33 30.68
C GLY A 161 0.73 11.90 31.97
N ASP A 162 1.99 11.55 32.29
CA ASP A 162 2.83 12.02 33.38
C ASP A 162 3.92 12.96 32.82
N PRO A 163 3.95 14.25 33.21
CA PRO A 163 4.96 15.22 32.80
C PRO A 163 6.41 14.81 33.12
N PHE A 164 6.61 13.87 34.06
CA PHE A 164 7.93 13.38 34.48
C PHE A 164 8.31 12.05 33.83
N ALA A 165 7.39 11.37 33.14
CA ALA A 165 7.71 10.17 32.38
C ALA A 165 8.44 10.55 31.08
N ARG A 166 9.52 9.83 30.75
CA ARG A 166 10.10 9.90 29.40
C ARG A 166 9.03 9.49 28.39
N GLY A 167 8.78 10.34 27.41
CA GLY A 167 7.91 10.00 26.28
C GLY A 167 8.41 8.74 25.58
N ILE A 168 7.48 7.87 25.20
CA ILE A 168 7.79 6.64 24.47
C ILE A 168 7.73 6.99 22.98
N SER A 169 8.73 6.58 22.21
CA SER A 169 8.75 6.79 20.77
C SER A 169 9.22 5.55 20.04
N ALA A 170 8.67 5.32 18.85
CA ALA A 170 9.14 4.30 17.92
C ALA A 170 9.44 4.92 16.56
N ALA A 171 10.33 4.27 15.80
CA ALA A 171 10.71 4.70 14.47
C ALA A 171 10.91 3.49 13.57
N SER A 172 10.57 3.65 12.29
CA SER A 172 10.86 2.69 11.24
C SER A 172 11.58 3.43 10.10
N PRO A 173 12.80 3.03 9.69
CA PRO A 173 13.67 2.08 10.41
C PRO A 173 14.11 2.62 11.78
N ALA A 174 14.53 1.72 12.68
CA ALA A 174 15.01 2.09 14.00
C ALA A 174 16.27 2.99 13.93
N GLY A 175 16.39 3.94 14.86
CA GLY A 175 17.56 4.82 14.97
C GLY A 175 17.52 6.12 14.14
N GLY A 176 16.44 6.39 13.41
CA GLY A 176 16.27 7.67 12.72
C GLY A 176 16.15 8.85 13.70
N VAL A 177 16.96 9.89 13.53
CA VAL A 177 16.93 11.14 14.32
C VAL A 177 15.94 12.15 13.74
N ALA A 178 15.08 12.75 14.55
CA ALA A 178 14.31 13.92 14.12
C ALA A 178 15.28 15.02 13.66
N GLY A 179 15.19 15.47 12.40
CA GLY A 179 16.03 16.55 11.87
C GLY A 179 16.85 16.25 10.61
N GLU A 180 16.85 15.03 10.06
CA GLU A 180 17.26 14.85 8.65
C GLU A 180 16.24 15.53 7.74
N ALA A 181 16.71 16.32 6.76
CA ALA A 181 15.86 17.00 5.79
C ALA A 181 15.16 15.98 4.87
N LEU A 182 14.08 15.38 5.38
CA LEU A 182 13.26 14.37 4.71
C LEU A 182 12.01 15.04 4.15
N GLY A 183 12.10 15.65 2.97
CA GLY A 183 10.92 16.16 2.24
C GLY A 183 9.92 16.97 3.07
N ARG A 184 8.64 16.98 2.65
CA ARG A 184 7.53 17.52 3.47
C ARG A 184 6.84 16.33 4.16
N PRO A 185 6.96 16.16 5.48
CA PRO A 185 6.28 15.08 6.18
C PRO A 185 4.78 15.32 6.22
N ILE A 186 4.01 14.24 6.26
CA ILE A 186 2.61 14.26 6.69
C ILE A 186 2.52 13.63 8.07
N GLY A 187 1.55 14.08 8.86
CA GLY A 187 1.43 13.63 10.23
C GLY A 187 0.03 13.77 10.80
N VAL A 188 -0.31 12.86 11.71
CA VAL A 188 -1.61 12.80 12.37
C VAL A 188 -1.44 12.74 13.88
N MET A 189 -2.28 13.50 14.59
CA MET A 189 -2.27 13.49 16.04
C MET A 189 -3.02 12.28 16.57
N LEU A 190 -2.39 11.56 17.49
CA LEU A 190 -3.01 10.45 18.21
C LEU A 190 -3.86 11.02 19.35
N ARG A 191 -5.12 10.59 19.44
CA ARG A 191 -6.08 11.15 20.41
C ARG A 191 -6.95 10.05 20.99
N SER A 192 -7.18 10.11 22.30
CA SER A 192 -8.19 9.30 22.98
C SER A 192 -9.06 10.19 23.85
N ALA A 193 -10.39 10.11 23.66
CA ALA A 193 -11.37 10.94 24.36
C ALA A 193 -11.02 12.45 24.35
N GLY A 194 -10.54 12.97 23.22
CA GLY A 194 -10.12 14.38 23.06
C GLY A 194 -8.73 14.71 23.62
N ARG A 195 -8.13 13.85 24.45
CA ARG A 195 -6.78 14.03 24.99
C ARG A 195 -5.73 13.64 23.95
N PRO A 196 -4.74 14.51 23.66
CA PRO A 196 -3.61 14.15 22.81
C PRO A 196 -2.78 13.07 23.51
N LEU A 197 -2.53 11.97 22.80
CA LEU A 197 -1.67 10.88 23.23
C LEU A 197 -0.29 10.95 22.59
N GLY A 198 -0.16 11.62 21.44
CA GLY A 198 1.03 11.53 20.63
C GLY A 198 0.88 12.07 19.22
N MET A 199 1.90 11.83 18.40
CA MET A 199 1.94 12.20 16.99
C MET A 199 2.56 11.06 16.18
N LEU A 200 1.91 10.69 15.08
CA LEU A 200 2.44 9.76 14.07
C LEU A 200 2.80 10.58 12.82
N GLU A 201 4.02 10.43 12.33
CA GLU A 201 4.54 11.17 11.18
C GLU A 201 5.21 10.20 10.20
N VAL A 202 5.05 10.48 8.91
CA VAL A 202 5.82 9.81 7.85
C VAL A 202 6.50 10.85 6.97
N ALA A 203 7.69 10.51 6.52
CA ALA A 203 8.49 11.37 5.67
C ALA A 203 9.08 10.55 4.54
N ASP A 204 9.04 11.11 3.34
CA ASP A 204 9.75 10.59 2.19
C ASP A 204 10.84 11.58 1.76
N GLY A 205 12.01 11.07 1.41
CA GLY A 205 13.18 11.91 1.14
C GLY A 205 13.00 12.68 -0.17
N SER A 206 12.65 13.97 -0.07
CA SER A 206 12.67 15.04 -1.09
C SER A 206 12.01 14.83 -2.48
N GLU A 207 11.60 13.63 -2.89
CA GLU A 207 11.15 13.39 -4.28
C GLU A 207 9.68 12.97 -4.44
N ARG A 208 8.99 12.54 -3.36
CA ARG A 208 7.59 12.11 -3.42
C ARG A 208 6.66 13.08 -2.70
N GLU A 209 5.57 13.44 -3.37
CA GLU A 209 4.43 14.12 -2.74
C GLU A 209 3.44 13.09 -2.20
N PHE A 210 3.03 13.25 -0.94
CA PHE A 210 1.96 12.46 -0.35
C PHE A 210 0.60 12.91 -0.89
N THR A 211 -0.25 11.92 -1.19
CA THR A 211 -1.59 12.13 -1.73
C THR A 211 -2.62 12.27 -0.60
N PRO A 212 -3.83 12.81 -0.86
CA PRO A 212 -4.92 12.81 0.12
C PRO A 212 -5.29 11.41 0.62
N ARG A 213 -5.02 10.38 -0.18
CA ARG A 213 -5.21 8.98 0.20
C ARG A 213 -4.15 8.50 1.19
N ASP A 214 -2.89 8.93 1.02
CA ASP A 214 -1.83 8.64 1.99
C ASP A 214 -2.16 9.26 3.35
N GLU A 215 -2.69 10.48 3.37
CA GLU A 215 -3.18 11.13 4.59
C GLU A 215 -4.35 10.36 5.24
N ALA A 216 -5.29 9.85 4.43
CA ALA A 216 -6.40 9.05 4.94
C ALA A 216 -5.95 7.73 5.57
N ILE A 217 -5.01 7.02 4.92
CA ILE A 217 -4.41 5.78 5.46
C ILE A 217 -3.64 6.09 6.75
N LEU A 218 -2.85 7.17 6.77
CA LEU A 218 -2.12 7.58 7.97
C LEU A 218 -3.09 7.91 9.12
N GLY A 219 -4.20 8.59 8.81
CA GLY A 219 -5.27 8.88 9.78
C GLY A 219 -5.90 7.61 10.36
N GLN A 220 -6.17 6.60 9.54
CA GLN A 220 -6.69 5.31 10.00
C GLN A 220 -5.71 4.56 10.90
N LEU A 221 -4.42 4.53 10.51
CA LEU A 221 -3.36 3.98 11.36
C LEU A 221 -3.24 4.75 12.69
N GLY A 222 -3.36 6.08 12.65
CA GLY A 222 -3.37 6.92 13.84
C GLY A 222 -4.55 6.63 14.78
N GLN A 223 -5.73 6.36 14.24
CA GLN A 223 -6.90 5.95 15.03
C GLN A 223 -6.66 4.58 15.69
N LEU A 224 -6.17 3.59 14.94
CA LEU A 224 -5.83 2.26 15.46
C LEU A 224 -4.79 2.35 16.58
N ALA A 225 -3.72 3.11 16.37
CA ALA A 225 -2.70 3.35 17.37
C ALA A 225 -3.28 4.02 18.63
N SER A 226 -4.15 5.02 18.45
CA SER A 226 -4.78 5.73 19.58
C SER A 226 -5.61 4.78 20.46
N VAL A 227 -6.37 3.87 19.84
CA VAL A 227 -7.17 2.87 20.56
C VAL A 227 -6.27 1.89 21.29
N ALA A 228 -5.24 1.35 20.62
CA ALA A 228 -4.32 0.39 21.21
C ALA A 228 -3.52 0.98 22.40
N ILE A 229 -3.03 2.22 22.26
CA ILE A 229 -2.34 2.95 23.34
C ILE A 229 -3.28 3.17 24.52
N ALA A 230 -4.49 3.67 24.28
CA ALA A 230 -5.46 3.91 25.34
C ALA A 230 -5.83 2.62 26.10
N LYS A 231 -6.05 1.52 25.36
CA LYS A 231 -6.29 0.18 25.90
C LYS A 231 -5.12 -0.28 26.79
N SER A 232 -3.89 -0.20 26.30
CA SER A 232 -2.69 -0.61 27.05
C SER A 232 -2.49 0.22 28.33
N GLN A 233 -2.68 1.54 28.25
CA GLN A 233 -2.58 2.42 29.42
C GLN A 233 -3.67 2.14 30.45
N ALA A 234 -4.91 1.85 30.02
CA ALA A 234 -6.00 1.49 30.92
C ALA A 234 -5.68 0.21 31.68
N TYR A 235 -5.24 -0.85 31.00
CA TYR A 235 -4.85 -2.11 31.65
C TYR A 235 -3.67 -1.93 32.62
N THR A 236 -2.67 -1.14 32.23
CA THR A 236 -1.52 -0.87 33.11
C THR A 236 -1.95 -0.10 34.37
N ARG A 237 -2.87 0.87 34.22
CA ARG A 237 -3.43 1.61 35.35
C ARG A 237 -4.24 0.71 36.27
N GLU A 238 -5.13 -0.11 35.72
CA GLU A 238 -5.96 -1.05 36.48
C GLU A 238 -5.09 -2.00 37.30
N ARG A 239 -4.10 -2.62 36.65
CA ARG A 239 -3.13 -3.51 37.30
C ARG A 239 -2.34 -2.82 38.41
N HIS A 240 -1.91 -1.57 38.18
CA HIS A 240 -1.21 -0.80 39.19
C HIS A 240 -2.11 -0.51 40.41
N ILE A 241 -3.36 -0.09 40.18
CA ILE A 241 -4.34 0.15 41.24
C ILE A 241 -4.58 -1.12 42.04
N ALA A 242 -4.80 -2.25 41.37
CA ALA A 242 -5.01 -3.53 42.03
C ALA A 242 -3.80 -3.92 42.88
N GLN A 243 -2.57 -3.82 42.36
CA GLN A 243 -1.35 -4.11 43.12
C GLN A 243 -1.19 -3.21 44.36
N VAL A 244 -1.50 -1.92 44.24
CA VAL A 244 -1.46 -0.98 45.38
C VAL A 244 -2.50 -1.37 46.43
N LEU A 245 -3.73 -1.67 46.01
CA LEU A 245 -4.80 -2.10 46.91
C LEU A 245 -4.43 -3.42 47.61
N GLN A 246 -4.00 -4.43 46.88
CA GLN A 246 -3.51 -5.70 47.42
C GLN A 246 -2.46 -5.48 48.51
N ARG A 247 -1.46 -4.64 48.24
CA ARG A 247 -0.39 -4.34 49.21
C ARG A 247 -0.91 -3.58 50.44
N SER A 248 -1.89 -2.69 50.27
CA SER A 248 -2.49 -1.93 51.37
C SER A 248 -3.38 -2.77 52.29
N LEU A 249 -3.95 -3.87 51.77
CA LEU A 249 -4.80 -4.79 52.52
C LEU A 249 -4.00 -5.85 53.30
N LEU A 250 -2.70 -5.99 53.03
CA LEU A 250 -1.83 -6.87 53.81
C LEU A 250 -1.39 -6.18 55.12
N PRO A 251 -1.39 -6.88 56.26
CA PRO A 251 -0.95 -6.30 57.52
C PRO A 251 0.54 -5.89 57.42
N PRO A 252 0.92 -4.70 57.92
CA PRO A 252 2.29 -4.18 57.81
C PRO A 252 3.31 -5.02 58.60
N SER A 253 2.85 -5.76 59.61
CA SER A 253 3.62 -6.76 60.34
C SER A 253 2.71 -7.91 60.78
N LEU A 254 3.27 -9.12 60.89
CA LEU A 254 2.54 -10.27 61.38
C LEU A 254 2.51 -10.26 62.92
N PRO A 255 1.36 -10.54 63.55
CA PRO A 255 1.28 -10.64 65.00
C PRO A 255 2.11 -11.84 65.50
N THR A 256 2.85 -11.65 66.60
CA THR A 256 3.56 -12.75 67.26
C THR A 256 2.65 -13.39 68.30
N VAL A 257 2.31 -14.66 68.12
CA VAL A 257 1.48 -15.42 69.05
C VAL A 257 2.29 -16.59 69.62
N PRO A 258 2.52 -16.64 70.96
CA PRO A 258 3.28 -17.73 71.56
C PRO A 258 2.71 -19.11 71.19
N GLY A 259 3.56 -19.97 70.61
CA GLY A 259 3.19 -21.32 70.18
C GLY A 259 2.55 -21.43 68.79
N LEU A 260 2.41 -20.34 68.04
CA LEU A 260 1.82 -20.32 66.69
C LEU A 260 2.72 -19.57 65.69
N ALA A 261 2.95 -20.16 64.52
CA ALA A 261 3.55 -19.48 63.37
C ALA A 261 2.43 -18.92 62.49
N VAL A 262 2.41 -17.60 62.29
CA VAL A 262 1.38 -16.92 61.49
C VAL A 262 1.98 -16.52 60.14
N ALA A 263 1.22 -16.70 59.06
CA ALA A 263 1.55 -16.21 57.73
C ALA A 263 0.29 -15.63 57.08
N VAL A 264 0.46 -14.65 56.20
CA VAL A 264 -0.63 -14.04 55.44
C VAL A 264 -0.33 -14.17 53.95
N ARG A 265 -1.37 -14.44 53.15
CA ARG A 265 -1.28 -14.42 51.69
C ARG A 265 -2.56 -13.82 51.13
N PHE A 266 -2.41 -12.84 50.25
CA PHE A 266 -3.51 -12.34 49.43
C PHE A 266 -3.79 -13.34 48.30
N ILE A 267 -5.06 -13.69 48.10
CA ILE A 267 -5.51 -14.54 47.00
C ILE A 267 -6.64 -13.78 46.30
N ALA A 268 -6.46 -13.48 45.01
CA ALA A 268 -7.46 -12.79 44.21
C ALA A 268 -8.76 -13.60 44.11
N ALA A 269 -9.90 -12.93 44.01
CA ALA A 269 -11.21 -13.57 43.99
C ALA A 269 -11.49 -14.38 42.71
N GLY A 270 -10.77 -14.12 41.62
CA GLY A 270 -10.89 -14.87 40.37
C GLY A 270 -10.13 -14.23 39.21
N GLU A 271 -10.13 -14.90 38.07
CA GLU A 271 -9.51 -14.40 36.83
C GLU A 271 -10.24 -13.12 36.37
N GLY A 272 -9.49 -12.03 36.16
CA GLY A 272 -10.06 -10.71 35.84
C GLY A 272 -10.60 -9.91 37.04
N ILE A 273 -10.59 -10.46 38.25
CA ILE A 273 -10.93 -9.75 39.49
C ILE A 273 -9.67 -9.68 40.36
N GLU A 274 -8.84 -8.68 40.08
CA GLU A 274 -7.54 -8.52 40.75
C GLU A 274 -7.66 -8.03 42.21
N VAL A 275 -8.85 -7.60 42.67
CA VAL A 275 -9.09 -7.15 44.04
C VAL A 275 -10.31 -7.86 44.63
N GLY A 276 -10.13 -8.58 45.74
CA GLY A 276 -11.16 -9.33 46.46
C GLY A 276 -10.56 -10.31 47.48
N GLY A 277 -11.41 -11.01 48.26
CA GLY A 277 -11.01 -12.01 49.26
C GLY A 277 -11.73 -11.83 50.60
N ASP A 278 -11.65 -12.85 51.46
CA ASP A 278 -12.14 -12.79 52.84
C ASP A 278 -11.07 -12.21 53.77
N PHE A 279 -11.50 -11.43 54.77
CA PHE A 279 -10.64 -10.95 55.84
C PHE A 279 -10.69 -11.93 57.02
N TYR A 280 -9.53 -12.19 57.61
CA TYR A 280 -9.39 -13.08 58.77
C TYR A 280 -8.75 -12.31 59.92
N ASP A 281 -9.41 -12.34 61.08
CA ASP A 281 -8.89 -11.78 62.32
C ASP A 281 -8.36 -12.89 63.23
N LEU A 282 -7.24 -12.63 63.90
CA LEU A 282 -6.65 -13.55 64.87
C LEU A 282 -6.64 -12.91 66.26
N PHE A 283 -7.41 -13.48 67.20
CA PHE A 283 -7.52 -13.00 68.57
C PHE A 283 -7.38 -14.15 69.57
N ARG A 284 -6.79 -13.86 70.74
CA ARG A 284 -6.66 -14.84 71.82
C ARG A 284 -7.99 -15.02 72.54
N THR A 285 -8.48 -16.25 72.62
CA THR A 285 -9.65 -16.62 73.42
C THR A 285 -9.23 -17.06 74.83
N ARG A 286 -10.11 -16.91 75.83
CA ARG A 286 -9.89 -17.44 77.19
C ARG A 286 -10.31 -18.91 77.21
N GLY A 287 -9.47 -19.80 76.69
CA GLY A 287 -9.72 -21.25 76.65
C GLY A 287 -8.82 -21.97 75.64
N SER A 288 -8.65 -23.28 75.78
CA SER A 288 -7.70 -24.12 75.01
C SER A 288 -8.19 -24.52 73.62
N ALA A 289 -9.10 -23.78 72.99
CA ALA A 289 -9.59 -24.08 71.64
C ALA A 289 -9.41 -22.87 70.73
N VAL A 290 -8.71 -23.11 69.62
CA VAL A 290 -8.55 -22.18 68.49
C VAL A 290 -9.66 -22.54 67.50
N ALA A 291 -10.48 -21.56 67.10
CA ALA A 291 -11.44 -21.68 65.99
C ALA A 291 -10.90 -20.93 64.78
#